data_AF-A0A7W0XVX9-F1
#
_entry.id   AF-A0A7W0XVX9-F1
#
_cell.length_a   1.000
_cell.length_b   1.000
_cell.length_c   1.000
_cell.angle_alpha   90.00
_cell.angle_beta   90.00
_cell.angle_gamma   90.00
#
_symmetry.space_group_name_H-M   'P 1'
#
loop_
_entity.id
_entity.type
_entity.pdbx_description
1 polymer ?
#
loop_
_entity_poly.entity_id
_entity_poly.type
_entity_poly.pdbx_seq_one_letter_code
_entity_poly.pdbx_strand_id
1 'polypeptide(L)'
;MTGADPFDAIADELYGLLPEEFTAARTEAEKRAKADGDKTLAAQVKQLRKPTVSAWLANLLARERPEQLDPLAELGAAFLEAQTNLEGEQLRELSRQRHRLVAALVSEARKLAARRGVRTTETAVRELEQTLEATLADPTAAVTVQAGRLTTALLHTGFGPGTAARSGSPTASGGAAAPTKRPA
;
A
#
# COMPACT_ATOMS: atom_id res chain seq x y z
N MET A 1 -12.31 -6.67 -24.00
CA MET A 1 -11.50 -5.44 -24.02
C MET A 1 -11.80 -4.69 -22.73
N THR A 2 -11.12 -5.02 -21.64
CA THR A 2 -11.25 -4.21 -20.41
C THR A 2 -10.36 -3.00 -20.64
N GLY A 3 -10.93 -1.93 -21.22
CA GLY A 3 -10.26 -0.64 -21.20
C GLY A 3 -10.02 -0.33 -19.74
N ALA A 4 -8.74 -0.26 -19.33
CA ALA A 4 -8.39 0.16 -17.98
C ALA A 4 -9.12 1.48 -17.70
N ASP A 5 -9.72 1.60 -16.53
CA ASP A 5 -10.38 2.84 -16.11
C ASP A 5 -9.37 4.00 -16.31
N PRO A 6 -9.76 5.12 -16.96
CA PRO A 6 -8.86 6.25 -17.15
C PRO A 6 -8.18 6.72 -15.86
N PHE A 7 -8.86 6.62 -14.72
CA PHE A 7 -8.28 6.89 -13.41
C PHE A 7 -7.18 5.90 -13.04
N ASP A 8 -7.41 4.61 -13.27
CA ASP A 8 -6.46 3.54 -12.97
C ASP A 8 -5.16 3.72 -13.77
N ALA A 9 -5.27 4.01 -15.06
CA ALA A 9 -4.12 4.28 -15.92
C ALA A 9 -3.30 5.49 -15.44
N ILE A 10 -3.96 6.59 -15.06
CA ILE A 10 -3.29 7.78 -14.52
C ILE A 10 -2.63 7.47 -13.17
N ALA A 11 -3.33 6.77 -12.27
CA ALA A 11 -2.78 6.37 -10.99
C ALA A 11 -1.54 5.49 -11.17
N ASP A 12 -1.57 4.58 -12.15
CA ASP A 12 -0.45 3.70 -12.46
C ASP A 12 0.78 4.43 -12.97
N GLU A 13 0.59 5.41 -13.86
CA GLU A 13 1.66 6.29 -14.29
C GLU A 13 2.25 7.06 -13.10
N LEU A 14 1.40 7.70 -12.29
CA LEU A 14 1.84 8.54 -11.18
C LEU A 14 2.60 7.78 -10.10
N TYR A 15 2.13 6.60 -9.68
CA TYR A 15 2.81 5.79 -8.67
C TYR A 15 4.04 5.05 -9.21
N GLY A 16 4.28 5.09 -10.53
CA GLY A 16 5.51 4.62 -11.16
C GLY A 16 6.65 5.66 -11.17
N LEU A 17 6.37 6.93 -10.92
CA LEU A 17 7.35 8.03 -10.91
C LEU A 17 8.18 8.09 -9.63
N LEU A 18 9.20 8.94 -9.59
CA LEU A 18 9.88 9.27 -8.33
C LEU A 18 8.93 10.02 -7.38
N PRO A 19 9.04 9.83 -6.05
CA PRO A 19 8.21 10.56 -5.10
C PRO A 19 8.32 12.09 -5.25
N GLU A 20 9.48 12.59 -5.69
CA GLU A 20 9.72 14.01 -5.92
C GLU A 20 8.97 14.54 -7.16
N GLU A 21 8.81 13.72 -8.19
CA GLU A 21 8.11 14.06 -9.45
C GLU A 21 6.58 13.96 -9.32
N PHE A 22 6.11 13.13 -8.38
CA PHE A 22 4.69 12.79 -8.21
C PHE A 22 3.78 14.01 -8.16
N THR A 23 4.12 15.04 -7.37
CA THR A 23 3.24 16.19 -7.18
C THR A 23 3.09 17.01 -8.45
N ALA A 24 4.18 17.23 -9.19
CA ALA A 24 4.15 17.94 -10.46
C ALA A 24 3.34 17.17 -11.50
N ALA A 25 3.61 15.87 -11.65
CA ALA A 25 2.90 15.01 -12.58
C ALA A 25 1.40 14.89 -12.26
N ARG A 26 1.02 14.79 -10.98
CA ARG A 26 -0.40 14.75 -10.56
C ARG A 26 -1.12 16.05 -10.93
N THR A 27 -0.49 17.20 -10.72
CA THR A 27 -1.06 18.48 -11.11
C THR A 27 -1.23 18.59 -12.63
N GLU A 28 -0.31 18.05 -13.41
CA GLU A 28 -0.44 18.03 -14.87
C GLU A 28 -1.54 17.08 -15.33
N ALA A 29 -1.64 15.88 -14.74
CA ALA A 29 -2.74 14.95 -14.99
C ALA A 29 -4.11 15.56 -14.63
N GLU A 30 -4.22 16.27 -13.50
CA GLU A 30 -5.43 17.01 -13.12
C GLU A 30 -5.82 18.06 -14.17
N LYS A 31 -4.84 18.82 -14.70
CA LYS A 31 -5.09 19.83 -15.73
C LYS A 31 -5.56 19.19 -17.04
N ARG A 32 -4.92 18.10 -17.47
CA ARG A 32 -5.31 17.34 -18.67
C ARG A 32 -6.75 16.86 -18.57
N ALA A 33 -7.11 16.19 -17.48
CA ALA A 33 -8.49 15.72 -17.25
C ALA A 33 -9.52 16.87 -17.27
N LYS A 34 -9.18 18.06 -16.73
CA LYS A 34 -10.05 19.24 -16.83
C LYS A 34 -10.19 19.76 -18.26
N ALA A 35 -9.11 19.77 -19.02
CA ALA A 35 -9.11 20.20 -20.42
C ALA A 35 -9.97 19.27 -21.28
N ASP A 36 -9.97 17.97 -20.96
CA ASP A 36 -10.80 16.94 -21.61
C ASP A 36 -12.26 16.97 -21.14
N GLY A 37 -12.62 17.86 -20.20
CA GLY A 37 -13.98 18.05 -19.69
C GLY A 37 -14.37 17.11 -18.55
N ASP A 38 -13.48 16.19 -18.14
CA ASP A 38 -13.76 15.22 -17.09
C ASP A 38 -13.38 15.77 -15.69
N LYS A 39 -14.34 16.50 -15.11
CA LYS A 39 -14.20 17.09 -13.78
C LYS A 39 -14.15 16.04 -12.67
N THR A 40 -14.78 14.88 -12.87
CA THR A 40 -14.80 13.79 -11.88
C THR A 40 -13.42 13.14 -11.81
N LEU A 41 -12.85 12.78 -12.96
CA LEU A 41 -11.50 12.24 -13.07
C LEU A 41 -10.47 13.22 -12.49
N ALA A 42 -10.55 14.50 -12.85
CA ALA A 42 -9.67 15.53 -12.30
C ALA A 42 -9.75 15.60 -10.76
N ALA A 43 -10.96 15.52 -10.20
CA ALA A 43 -11.15 15.51 -8.75
C ALA A 43 -10.54 14.27 -8.09
N GLN A 44 -10.72 13.08 -8.69
CA GLN A 44 -10.13 11.83 -8.20
C GLN A 44 -8.59 11.88 -8.24
N VAL A 45 -8.01 12.32 -9.35
CA VAL A 45 -6.55 12.47 -9.52
C VAL A 45 -5.97 13.44 -8.49
N LYS A 46 -6.66 14.55 -8.22
CA LYS A 46 -6.24 15.52 -7.20
C LYS A 46 -6.16 14.93 -5.79
N GLN A 47 -7.01 13.94 -5.47
CA GLN A 47 -7.02 13.27 -4.16
C GLN A 47 -5.88 12.26 -4.00
N LEU A 48 -5.18 11.87 -5.07
CA LEU A 48 -4.04 10.97 -4.97
C LEU A 48 -2.95 11.59 -4.11
N ARG A 49 -2.48 10.83 -3.12
CA ARG A 49 -1.47 11.26 -2.15
C ARG A 49 -0.09 10.84 -2.62
N LYS A 50 0.90 11.69 -2.37
CA LYS A 50 2.29 11.36 -2.63
C LYS A 50 2.70 10.14 -1.79
N PRO A 51 3.32 9.11 -2.39
CA PRO A 51 3.80 7.96 -1.64
C PRO A 51 4.98 8.33 -0.74
N THR A 52 5.10 7.67 0.41
CA THR A 52 6.35 7.62 1.17
C THR A 52 7.43 6.88 0.37
N VAL A 53 8.70 7.04 0.74
CA VAL A 53 9.80 6.33 0.07
C VAL A 53 9.64 4.81 0.19
N SER A 54 9.23 4.30 1.36
CA SER A 54 8.92 2.88 1.59
C SER A 54 7.78 2.36 0.70
N ALA A 55 6.68 3.11 0.61
CA ALA A 55 5.55 2.76 -0.26
C ALA A 55 5.96 2.79 -1.74
N TRP A 56 6.76 3.77 -2.14
CA TRP A 56 7.31 3.85 -3.49
C TRP A 56 8.20 2.65 -3.83
N LEU A 57 9.04 2.18 -2.91
CA LEU A 57 9.84 0.97 -3.13
C LEU A 57 8.98 -0.28 -3.36
N ALA A 58 7.89 -0.43 -2.60
CA ALA A 58 6.94 -1.52 -2.79
C ALA A 58 6.20 -1.40 -4.15
N ASN A 59 5.76 -0.19 -4.50
CA ASN A 59 5.15 0.07 -5.81
C ASN A 59 6.12 -0.21 -6.97
N LEU A 60 7.40 0.11 -6.79
CA LEU A 60 8.45 -0.14 -7.77
C LEU A 60 8.66 -1.65 -8.00
N LEU A 61 8.71 -2.43 -6.92
CA LEU A 61 8.75 -3.90 -7.03
C LEU A 61 7.52 -4.45 -7.76
N ALA A 62 6.32 -4.02 -7.38
CA ALA A 62 5.08 -4.50 -8.01
C ALA A 62 5.00 -4.18 -9.50
N ARG A 63 5.63 -3.09 -9.95
CA ARG A 63 5.61 -2.65 -11.35
C ARG A 63 6.72 -3.27 -12.19
N GLU A 64 7.94 -3.39 -11.65
CA GLU A 64 9.10 -3.87 -12.41
C GLU A 64 9.41 -5.36 -12.23
N ARG A 65 8.94 -5.94 -11.13
CA ARG A 65 9.17 -7.33 -10.72
C ARG A 65 7.89 -7.98 -10.13
N PRO A 66 6.72 -7.87 -10.78
CA PRO A 66 5.48 -8.48 -10.28
C PRO A 66 5.65 -9.98 -10.00
N GLU A 67 6.39 -10.68 -10.85
CA GLU A 67 6.65 -12.12 -10.74
C GLU A 67 7.43 -12.51 -9.48
N GLN A 68 8.17 -11.57 -8.88
CA GLN A 68 8.91 -11.84 -7.64
C GLN A 68 8.03 -11.69 -6.39
N LEU A 69 6.84 -11.09 -6.52
CA LEU A 69 5.89 -10.94 -5.41
C LEU A 69 4.96 -12.15 -5.28
N ASP A 70 4.73 -12.90 -6.35
CA ASP A 70 3.85 -14.08 -6.34
C ASP A 70 4.22 -15.12 -5.26
N PRO A 71 5.51 -15.44 -5.02
CA PRO A 71 5.89 -16.36 -3.95
C PRO A 71 5.51 -15.92 -2.54
N LEU A 72 5.24 -14.63 -2.30
CA LEU A 72 4.75 -14.17 -0.99
C LEU A 72 3.35 -14.71 -0.71
N ALA A 73 2.46 -14.72 -1.70
CA ALA A 73 1.10 -15.22 -1.53
C ALA A 73 1.10 -16.73 -1.24
N GLU A 74 1.92 -17.49 -1.99
CA GLU A 74 2.09 -18.93 -1.79
C GLU A 74 2.64 -19.25 -0.39
N LEU A 75 3.66 -18.50 0.05
CA LEU A 75 4.26 -18.69 1.36
C LEU A 75 3.28 -18.35 2.48
N GLY A 76 2.48 -17.28 2.34
CA GLY A 76 1.43 -16.92 3.29
C GLY A 76 0.36 -18.01 3.44
N ALA A 77 -0.08 -18.61 2.33
CA ALA A 77 -1.01 -19.73 2.34
C ALA A 77 -0.43 -20.95 3.08
N ALA A 78 0.83 -21.30 2.81
CA ALA A 78 1.51 -22.41 3.48
C ALA A 78 1.65 -22.19 5.00
N PHE A 79 1.85 -20.94 5.45
CA PHE A 79 1.84 -20.60 6.88
C PHE A 79 0.48 -20.82 7.54
N LEU A 80 -0.61 -20.46 6.88
CA LEU A 80 -1.96 -20.66 7.41
C LEU A 80 -2.29 -22.16 7.50
N GLU A 81 -1.88 -22.94 6.51
CA GLU A 81 -2.06 -24.40 6.50
C GLU A 81 -1.26 -25.08 7.62
N ALA A 82 0.04 -24.78 7.74
CA ALA A 82 0.90 -25.35 8.78
C ALA A 82 0.45 -24.98 10.21
N GLN A 83 -0.09 -23.77 10.41
CA GLN A 83 -0.70 -23.37 11.68
C GLN A 83 -1.96 -24.18 11.98
N THR A 84 -2.81 -24.41 10.99
CA THR A 84 -4.04 -25.21 11.13
C THR A 84 -3.73 -26.66 11.48
N ASN A 85 -2.67 -27.23 10.89
CA ASN A 85 -2.24 -28.61 11.12
C ASN A 85 -1.32 -28.78 12.35
N LEU A 86 -0.98 -27.69 13.07
CA LEU A 86 -0.07 -27.68 14.22
C LEU A 86 1.34 -28.23 13.94
N GLU A 87 1.86 -27.99 12.74
CA GLU A 87 3.14 -28.54 12.26
C GLU A 87 4.34 -27.64 12.64
N GLY A 88 4.83 -27.78 13.87
CA GLY A 88 5.90 -26.93 14.40
C GLY A 88 7.22 -26.93 13.59
N GLU A 89 7.62 -28.06 13.01
CA GLU A 89 8.82 -28.12 12.15
C GLU A 89 8.60 -27.41 10.82
N GLN A 90 7.43 -27.59 10.22
CA GLN A 90 7.03 -26.91 8.98
C GLN A 90 7.06 -25.39 9.18
N LEU A 91 6.51 -24.90 10.30
CA LEU A 91 6.52 -23.48 10.66
C LEU A 91 7.95 -22.92 10.80
N ARG A 92 8.89 -23.70 11.34
CA ARG A 92 10.30 -23.30 11.42
C ARG A 92 10.94 -23.17 10.03
N GLU A 93 10.65 -24.08 9.11
CA GLU A 93 11.16 -24.00 7.74
C GLU A 93 10.55 -22.83 6.97
N LEU A 94 9.22 -22.66 7.04
CA LEU A 94 8.53 -21.52 6.43
C LEU A 94 9.06 -20.18 6.96
N SER A 95 9.41 -20.10 8.26
CA SER A 95 10.04 -18.91 8.84
C SER A 95 11.40 -18.58 8.24
N ARG A 96 12.21 -19.59 7.92
CA ARG A 96 13.49 -19.39 7.22
C ARG A 96 13.27 -18.95 5.78
N GLN A 97 12.29 -19.54 5.10
CA GLN A 97 11.92 -19.16 3.73
C GLN A 97 11.43 -17.71 3.66
N ARG A 98 10.58 -17.29 4.61
CA ARG A 98 10.13 -15.90 4.77
C ARG A 98 11.31 -14.94 4.84
N HIS A 99 12.25 -15.19 5.74
CA HIS A 99 13.38 -14.27 5.93
C HIS A 99 14.22 -14.14 4.65
N ARG A 100 14.48 -15.26 3.95
CA ARG A 100 15.23 -15.24 2.68
C ARG A 100 14.48 -14.48 1.58
N LEU A 101 13.18 -14.73 1.42
CA LEU A 101 12.36 -14.10 0.39
C LEU A 101 12.24 -12.59 0.60
N VAL A 102 11.90 -12.16 1.83
CA VAL A 102 11.80 -10.73 2.17
C VAL A 102 13.15 -10.03 1.96
N ALA A 103 14.25 -10.62 2.42
CA ALA A 103 15.59 -10.04 2.22
C ALA A 103 15.97 -9.92 0.73
N ALA A 104 15.60 -10.91 -0.09
CA ALA A 104 15.84 -10.86 -1.54
C ALA A 104 15.06 -9.73 -2.21
N LEU A 105 13.77 -9.57 -1.87
CA LEU A 105 12.92 -8.51 -2.40
C LEU A 105 13.39 -7.11 -1.97
N VAL A 106 13.80 -6.95 -0.72
CA VAL A 106 14.39 -5.70 -0.23
C VAL A 106 15.68 -5.37 -0.98
N SER A 107 16.55 -6.37 -1.19
CA SER A 107 17.76 -6.20 -2.00
C SER A 107 17.42 -5.74 -3.42
N GLU A 108 16.41 -6.35 -4.05
CA GLU A 108 15.98 -5.96 -5.39
C GLU A 108 15.39 -4.55 -5.42
N ALA A 109 14.54 -4.18 -4.47
CA ALA A 109 14.02 -2.82 -4.35
C ALA A 109 15.14 -1.76 -4.22
N ARG A 110 16.18 -2.06 -3.42
CA ARG A 110 17.37 -1.19 -3.31
C ARG A 110 18.09 -1.05 -4.65
N LYS A 111 18.25 -2.14 -5.42
CA LYS A 111 18.86 -2.08 -6.76
C LYS A 111 18.03 -1.25 -7.73
N LEU A 112 16.71 -1.44 -7.75
CA LEU A 112 15.79 -0.68 -8.60
C LEU A 112 15.84 0.82 -8.24
N ALA A 113 15.82 1.16 -6.95
CA ALA A 113 15.96 2.53 -6.50
C ALA A 113 17.29 3.17 -6.92
N ALA A 114 18.40 2.43 -6.78
CA ALA A 114 19.73 2.89 -7.18
C ALA A 114 19.83 3.16 -8.68
N ARG A 115 19.18 2.33 -9.54
CA ARG A 115 19.11 2.57 -10.99
C ARG A 115 18.41 3.90 -11.34
N ARG A 116 17.52 4.37 -10.48
CA ARG A 116 16.83 5.65 -10.60
C ARG A 116 17.49 6.78 -9.81
N GLY A 117 18.71 6.57 -9.30
CA GLY A 117 19.48 7.59 -8.58
C GLY A 117 19.02 7.85 -7.14
N VAL A 118 18.09 7.05 -6.60
CA VAL A 118 17.56 7.24 -5.23
C VAL A 118 18.35 6.38 -4.25
N ARG A 119 18.89 7.01 -3.20
CA ARG A 119 19.48 6.28 -2.06
C ARG A 119 18.39 5.93 -1.05
N THR A 120 18.26 4.65 -0.73
CA THR A 120 17.31 4.17 0.29
C THR A 120 17.85 4.42 1.70
N THR A 121 17.03 4.97 2.58
CA THR A 121 17.34 5.07 4.01
C THR A 121 17.03 3.75 4.72
N GLU A 122 17.71 3.49 5.85
CA GLU A 122 17.44 2.29 6.65
C GLU A 122 16.02 2.26 7.22
N THR A 123 15.42 3.43 7.49
CA THR A 123 14.01 3.51 7.90
C THR A 123 13.07 3.09 6.78
N ALA A 124 13.27 3.59 5.56
CA ALA A 124 12.42 3.21 4.42
C ALA A 124 12.52 1.72 4.10
N VAL A 125 13.70 1.12 4.32
CA VAL A 125 13.92 -0.31 4.12
C VAL A 125 13.22 -1.15 5.18
N ARG A 126 13.31 -0.78 6.46
CA ARG A 126 12.56 -1.45 7.52
C ARG A 126 11.05 -1.38 7.31
N GLU A 127 10.54 -0.24 6.85
CA GLU A 127 9.12 -0.08 6.52
C GLU A 127 8.71 -0.91 5.30
N LEU A 128 9.59 -1.07 4.31
CA LEU A 128 9.37 -1.98 3.19
C LEU A 128 9.32 -3.44 3.67
N GLU A 129 10.25 -3.86 4.52
CA GLU A 129 10.24 -5.19 5.15
C GLU A 129 8.90 -5.45 5.85
N GLN A 130 8.44 -4.54 6.69
CA GLN A 130 7.14 -4.64 7.37
C GLN A 130 5.96 -4.77 6.40
N THR A 131 6.01 -4.03 5.28
CA THR A 131 4.98 -4.08 4.24
C THR A 131 4.95 -5.45 3.56
N LEU A 132 6.11 -6.01 3.22
CA LEU A 132 6.23 -7.35 2.63
C LEU A 132 5.86 -8.46 3.62
N GLU A 133 6.13 -8.26 4.91
CA GLU A 133 5.69 -9.19 5.94
C GLU A 133 4.16 -9.16 6.13
N ALA A 134 3.53 -8.00 5.98
CA ALA A 134 2.07 -7.89 6.04
C ALA A 134 1.38 -8.71 4.93
N THR A 135 1.97 -8.83 3.75
CA THR A 135 1.39 -9.65 2.66
C THR A 135 1.40 -11.14 2.95
N LEU A 136 2.33 -11.61 3.79
CA LEU A 136 2.39 -13.02 4.20
C LEU A 136 1.30 -13.37 5.21
N ALA A 137 0.87 -12.38 6.00
CA ALA A 137 -0.15 -12.58 7.04
C ALA A 137 -1.57 -12.31 6.56
N ASP A 138 -1.73 -11.48 5.52
CA ASP A 138 -3.03 -11.05 5.01
C ASP A 138 -3.06 -11.09 3.47
N PRO A 139 -3.87 -11.98 2.87
CA PRO A 139 -4.04 -12.03 1.41
C PRO A 139 -4.51 -10.71 0.80
N THR A 140 -5.27 -9.90 1.54
CA THR A 140 -5.72 -8.59 1.04
C THR A 140 -4.57 -7.58 0.98
N ALA A 141 -3.58 -7.70 1.86
CA ALA A 141 -2.36 -6.92 1.79
C ALA A 141 -1.53 -7.29 0.55
N ALA A 142 -1.46 -8.58 0.19
CA ALA A 142 -0.78 -9.02 -1.04
C ALA A 142 -1.38 -8.37 -2.29
N VAL A 143 -2.72 -8.39 -2.43
CA VAL A 143 -3.43 -7.72 -3.52
C VAL A 143 -3.15 -6.21 -3.54
N THR A 144 -3.11 -5.58 -2.36
CA THR A 144 -2.83 -4.14 -2.25
C THR A 144 -1.40 -3.78 -2.68
N VAL A 145 -0.41 -4.60 -2.32
CA VAL A 145 0.98 -4.42 -2.77
C VAL A 145 1.09 -4.66 -4.27
N GLN A 146 0.48 -5.74 -4.80
CA GLN A 146 0.48 -6.06 -6.22
C GLN A 146 -0.17 -4.97 -7.08
N ALA A 147 -1.17 -4.26 -6.56
CA ALA A 147 -1.75 -3.11 -7.25
C ALA A 147 -0.73 -1.96 -7.45
N GLY A 148 0.33 -1.88 -6.65
CA GLY A 148 1.44 -0.94 -6.84
C GLY A 148 1.04 0.53 -6.67
N ARG A 149 0.05 0.82 -5.82
CA ARG A 149 -0.49 2.18 -5.57
C ARG A 149 -0.48 2.55 -4.09
N LEU A 150 0.45 1.99 -3.31
CA LEU A 150 0.62 2.30 -1.90
C LEU A 150 1.02 3.76 -1.71
N THR A 151 0.45 4.39 -0.69
CA THR A 151 0.81 5.75 -0.27
C THR A 151 1.65 5.76 1.00
N THR A 152 1.50 4.74 1.85
CA THR A 152 2.28 4.51 3.07
C THR A 152 2.61 3.04 3.20
N ALA A 153 3.55 2.70 4.09
CA ALA A 153 3.83 1.31 4.45
C ALA A 153 2.56 0.62 5.01
N LEU A 154 2.44 -0.68 4.76
CA LEU A 154 1.44 -1.52 5.41
C LEU A 154 1.99 -1.94 6.77
N LEU A 155 1.24 -1.69 7.83
CA LEU A 155 1.61 -2.14 9.17
C LEU A 155 1.00 -3.51 9.41
N HIS A 156 1.85 -4.51 9.66
CA HIS A 156 1.39 -5.77 10.21
C HIS A 156 1.09 -5.57 11.71
N THR A 157 -0.20 -5.52 12.08
CA THR A 157 -0.58 -5.72 13.49
C THR A 157 -0.42 -7.20 13.81
N GLY A 158 0.75 -7.58 14.33
CA GLY A 158 1.01 -8.94 14.78
C GLY A 158 0.10 -9.34 15.95
N PHE A 159 -0.55 -10.50 15.80
CA PHE A 159 -1.18 -11.35 16.82
C PHE A 159 -1.47 -10.74 18.22
N GLY A 160 -2.75 -10.45 18.45
CA GLY A 160 -3.38 -10.30 19.77
C GLY A 160 -4.85 -9.87 19.59
N PRO A 161 -5.84 -10.43 20.32
CA PRO A 161 -7.22 -9.96 20.21
C PRO A 161 -7.32 -8.57 20.83
N GLY A 162 -7.29 -7.52 20.02
CA GLY A 162 -7.20 -6.17 20.56
C GLY A 162 -7.32 -5.06 19.51
N THR A 163 -8.56 -4.81 19.12
CA THR A 163 -9.06 -3.55 18.54
C THR A 163 -8.50 -3.14 17.17
N ALA A 164 -9.32 -3.37 16.15
CA ALA A 164 -9.35 -2.57 14.94
C ALA A 164 -9.34 -1.08 15.31
N ALA A 165 -8.26 -0.39 14.99
CA ALA A 165 -8.25 1.07 14.92
C ALA A 165 -9.15 1.48 13.75
N ARG A 166 -10.45 1.55 14.01
CA ARG A 166 -11.40 2.22 13.14
C ARG A 166 -10.95 3.68 13.06
N SER A 167 -10.45 4.06 11.90
CA SER A 167 -10.27 5.45 11.50
C SER A 167 -11.65 6.11 11.48
N GLY A 168 -12.05 6.64 12.64
CA GLY A 168 -13.26 7.43 12.83
C GLY A 168 -12.91 8.91 12.70
N SER A 169 -13.14 9.45 11.51
CA SER A 169 -13.23 10.89 11.27
C SER A 169 -14.22 11.52 12.27
N PRO A 170 -13.92 12.65 12.93
CA PRO A 170 -14.96 13.40 13.61
C PRO A 170 -15.83 14.06 12.54
N THR A 171 -16.95 13.42 12.23
CA THR A 171 -18.03 14.05 11.49
C THR A 171 -18.65 15.13 12.37
N ALA A 172 -18.29 16.38 12.08
CA ALA A 172 -19.11 17.52 12.44
C ALA A 172 -20.43 17.42 11.67
N SER A 173 -21.54 17.23 12.38
CA SER A 173 -22.87 17.59 11.87
C SER A 173 -23.69 18.10 13.03
N GLY A 174 -24.03 19.39 12.95
CA GLY A 174 -24.90 20.06 13.91
C GLY A 174 -26.38 19.67 13.74
N GLY A 175 -27.20 20.12 14.69
CA GLY A 175 -28.65 20.00 14.61
C GLY A 175 -29.34 20.43 15.91
N ALA A 176 -29.94 21.61 15.85
CA ALA A 176 -30.72 22.33 16.85
C ALA A 176 -31.79 21.54 17.64
N ALA A 177 -32.10 22.00 18.87
CA ALA A 177 -33.40 22.62 19.21
C ALA A 177 -33.54 22.88 20.72
N ALA A 178 -33.83 24.15 21.08
CA ALA A 178 -34.51 24.49 22.34
C ALA A 178 -36.00 24.09 22.24
N PRO A 179 -36.72 23.85 23.36
CA PRO A 179 -37.45 24.96 23.98
C PRO A 179 -37.60 24.94 25.52
N THR A 180 -37.87 26.15 26.04
CA THR A 180 -38.54 26.60 27.30
C THR A 180 -39.38 25.57 28.10
N LYS A 181 -39.42 25.56 29.44
CA LYS A 181 -40.04 26.56 30.36
C LYS A 181 -39.67 26.35 31.87
N ARG A 182 -39.60 27.50 32.57
CA ARG A 182 -39.65 27.86 34.03
C ARG A 182 -40.67 27.11 34.91
N PRO A 183 -40.81 27.41 36.24
CA PRO A 183 -39.86 27.93 37.27
C PRO A 183 -40.02 27.23 38.65
N ALA A 184 -39.15 27.58 39.61
CA ALA A 184 -39.51 27.80 41.02
C ALA A 184 -38.59 28.89 41.59
#